data_AF-C7NNS0-F1
#
_entry.id   AF-C7NNS0-F1
#
_cell.length_a   1.000
_cell.length_b   1.000
_cell.length_c   1.000
_cell.angle_alpha   90.00
_cell.angle_beta   90.00
_cell.angle_gamma   90.00
#
_symmetry.space_group_name_H-M   'P 1'
#
loop_
_entity.id
_entity.type
_entity.pdbx_description
1 polymer ?
#
loop_
_entity_poly.entity_id
_entity_poly.type
_entity_poly.pdbx_seq_one_letter_code
_entity_poly.pdbx_strand_id
1 'polypeptide(L)'
;MGAAELRDFQVPARQTAGVDRTQLESQLVETFDAESEIARIVARQATDLGDSAQYAADFEGPLTVEIVVDNLRDAPEDSDLIERWNWWLGALELSHGGYQRFRVRPDVV
;
A
#
# COMPACT_ATOMS: atom_id res chain seq x y z
N MET A 1 17.49 -41.76 -19.58
CA MET A 1 18.09 -40.41 -19.61
C MET A 1 16.94 -39.43 -19.69
N GLY A 2 16.58 -38.82 -18.55
CA GLY A 2 15.45 -37.90 -18.44
C GLY A 2 15.92 -36.49 -18.76
N ALA A 3 15.42 -35.94 -19.86
CA ALA A 3 15.55 -34.53 -20.18
C ALA A 3 14.18 -33.88 -19.99
N ALA A 4 14.21 -32.64 -19.51
CA ALA A 4 13.11 -31.70 -19.40
C ALA A 4 12.11 -31.92 -18.24
N GLU A 5 12.42 -31.31 -17.11
CA GLU A 5 11.48 -30.40 -16.43
C GLU A 5 12.32 -29.29 -15.78
N LEU A 6 12.85 -28.39 -16.63
CA LEU A 6 13.15 -27.05 -16.17
C LEU A 6 11.79 -26.41 -15.94
N ARG A 7 11.28 -26.52 -14.72
CA ARG A 7 10.15 -25.73 -14.26
C ARG A 7 10.48 -24.29 -14.57
N ASP A 8 9.65 -23.67 -15.41
CA ASP A 8 9.55 -22.23 -15.59
C ASP A 8 9.48 -21.59 -14.19
N PHE A 9 10.64 -21.18 -13.68
CA PHE A 9 10.69 -20.08 -12.74
C PHE A 9 10.33 -18.87 -13.59
N GLN A 10 9.02 -18.64 -13.73
CA GLN A 10 8.52 -17.35 -14.11
C GLN A 10 9.01 -16.39 -13.03
N VAL A 11 10.15 -15.75 -13.29
CA VAL A 11 10.59 -14.57 -12.55
C VAL A 11 9.45 -13.58 -12.74
N PRO A 12 8.63 -13.27 -11.70
CA PRO A 12 7.62 -12.25 -11.88
C PRO A 12 8.37 -11.00 -12.33
N ALA A 13 7.88 -10.40 -13.41
CA ALA A 13 8.45 -9.18 -13.96
C ALA A 13 8.75 -8.24 -12.79
N ARG A 14 9.98 -7.70 -12.74
CA ARG A 14 10.34 -6.65 -11.78
C ARG A 14 9.18 -5.67 -11.68
N GLN A 15 8.64 -5.48 -10.48
CA GLN A 15 7.45 -4.67 -10.24
C GLN A 15 7.75 -3.20 -10.56
N THR A 16 7.52 -2.82 -11.81
CA THR A 16 7.74 -1.46 -12.34
C THR A 16 6.47 -0.61 -12.35
N ALA A 17 5.38 -1.02 -11.71
CA ALA A 17 4.06 -0.42 -11.93
C ALA A 17 3.32 -0.08 -10.63
N GLY A 18 3.62 1.09 -10.05
CA GLY A 18 2.77 1.80 -9.09
C GLY A 18 2.03 0.95 -8.03
N VAL A 19 0.86 1.42 -7.61
CA VAL A 19 -0.02 0.70 -6.69
C VAL A 19 -1.15 0.05 -7.49
N ASP A 20 -1.10 -1.27 -7.68
CA ASP A 20 -2.27 -2.01 -8.18
C ASP A 20 -3.35 -2.05 -7.11
N ARG A 21 -4.47 -1.37 -7.37
CA ARG A 21 -5.56 -1.20 -6.41
C ARG A 21 -6.19 -2.54 -6.00
N THR A 22 -6.39 -3.46 -6.94
CA THR A 22 -7.07 -4.74 -6.67
C THR A 22 -6.15 -5.65 -5.86
N GLN A 23 -4.86 -5.67 -6.20
CA GLN A 23 -3.84 -6.39 -5.44
C GLN A 23 -3.74 -5.84 -4.02
N LEU A 24 -3.72 -4.52 -3.85
CA LEU A 24 -3.68 -3.89 -2.54
C LEU A 24 -4.95 -4.21 -1.73
N GLU A 25 -6.15 -4.08 -2.29
CA GLU A 25 -7.40 -4.42 -1.60
C GLU A 25 -7.37 -5.85 -1.05
N SER A 26 -6.94 -6.83 -1.86
CA SER A 26 -6.81 -8.24 -1.42
C SER A 26 -5.81 -8.38 -0.27
N GLN A 27 -4.63 -7.78 -0.39
CA GLN A 27 -3.61 -7.87 0.65
C GLN A 27 -4.02 -7.20 1.95
N LEU A 28 -4.76 -6.09 1.89
CA LEU A 28 -5.25 -5.40 3.08
C LEU A 28 -6.27 -6.25 3.85
N VAL A 29 -7.20 -6.89 3.14
CA VAL A 29 -8.16 -7.83 3.74
C VAL A 29 -7.41 -9.01 4.36
N GLU A 30 -6.50 -9.64 3.62
CA GLU A 30 -5.77 -10.82 4.08
C GLU A 30 -4.81 -10.53 5.25
N THR A 31 -4.14 -9.38 5.25
CA THR A 31 -3.08 -9.06 6.23
C THR A 31 -3.64 -8.49 7.52
N PHE A 32 -4.71 -7.69 7.44
CA PHE A 32 -5.23 -6.92 8.59
C PHE A 32 -6.64 -7.35 9.01
N ASP A 33 -7.16 -8.44 8.45
CA ASP A 33 -8.56 -8.90 8.66
C ASP A 33 -9.58 -7.76 8.44
N ALA A 34 -9.29 -6.89 7.48
CA ALA A 34 -10.05 -5.68 7.26
C ALA A 34 -11.35 -5.95 6.49
N GLU A 35 -12.40 -5.18 6.80
CA GLU A 35 -13.61 -5.17 6.00
C GLU A 35 -13.31 -4.72 4.56
N SER A 36 -13.89 -5.40 3.56
CA SER A 36 -13.60 -5.13 2.15
C SER A 36 -13.92 -3.70 1.73
N GLU A 37 -14.93 -3.06 2.35
CA GLU A 37 -15.25 -1.65 2.10
C GLU A 37 -14.13 -0.72 2.57
N ILE A 38 -13.62 -0.93 3.79
CA ILE A 38 -12.51 -0.17 4.35
C ILE A 38 -11.22 -0.40 3.55
N ALA A 39 -10.93 -1.66 3.19
CA ALA A 39 -9.79 -2.00 2.36
C ALA A 39 -9.83 -1.28 1.00
N ARG A 40 -11.01 -1.18 0.38
CA ARG A 40 -11.18 -0.47 -0.89
C ARG A 40 -10.93 1.03 -0.78
N ILE A 41 -11.35 1.65 0.33
CA ILE A 41 -11.12 3.07 0.60
C ILE A 41 -9.61 3.34 0.73
N VAL A 42 -8.91 2.54 1.54
CA VAL A 42 -7.47 2.68 1.73
C VAL A 42 -6.69 2.37 0.45
N ALA A 43 -7.08 1.33 -0.28
CA ALA A 43 -6.47 1.01 -1.56
C ALA A 43 -6.61 2.16 -2.57
N ARG A 44 -7.76 2.83 -2.61
CA ARG A 44 -7.95 4.03 -3.44
C ARG A 44 -7.03 5.18 -3.00
N GLN A 45 -6.94 5.47 -1.71
CA GLN A 45 -6.05 6.54 -1.22
C GLN A 45 -4.57 6.25 -1.51
N ALA A 46 -4.15 4.98 -1.41
CA ALA A 46 -2.80 4.57 -1.78
C ALA A 46 -2.52 4.71 -3.28
N THR A 47 -3.48 4.38 -4.14
CA THR A 47 -3.37 4.64 -5.58
C THR A 47 -3.30 6.14 -5.87
N ASP A 48 -4.17 6.96 -5.26
CA ASP A 48 -4.16 8.41 -5.43
C ASP A 48 -2.80 9.03 -4.98
N LEU A 49 -2.21 8.51 -3.91
CA LEU A 49 -0.86 8.89 -3.46
C LEU A 49 0.21 8.48 -4.48
N GLY A 50 0.17 7.23 -4.98
CA GLY A 50 1.10 6.75 -5.99
C GLY A 50 1.05 7.57 -7.29
N ASP A 51 -0.15 7.88 -7.77
CA ASP A 51 -0.40 8.64 -9.00
C ASP A 51 0.02 10.11 -8.88
N SER A 52 0.07 10.65 -7.66
CA SER A 52 0.52 12.03 -7.43
C SER A 52 2.01 12.24 -7.69
N ALA A 53 2.79 11.16 -7.82
CA ALA A 53 4.25 11.13 -7.89
C ALA A 53 4.99 11.78 -6.70
N GLN A 54 4.27 12.26 -5.67
CA GLN A 54 4.86 12.90 -4.49
C GLN A 54 5.77 11.93 -3.73
N TYR A 55 5.29 10.72 -3.44
CA TYR A 55 6.10 9.68 -2.80
C TYR A 55 7.39 9.39 -3.58
N ALA A 56 7.30 9.34 -4.92
CA ALA A 56 8.47 9.07 -5.76
C ALA A 56 9.48 10.22 -5.78
N ALA A 57 9.01 11.46 -5.65
CA ALA A 57 9.90 12.62 -5.51
C ALA A 57 10.63 12.63 -4.16
N ASP A 58 9.96 12.21 -3.09
CA ASP A 58 10.49 12.26 -1.73
C ASP A 58 11.40 11.05 -1.40
N PHE A 59 11.13 9.87 -1.96
CA PHE A 59 11.80 8.60 -1.61
C PHE A 59 12.56 7.94 -2.78
N GLU A 60 12.81 8.66 -3.86
CA GLU A 60 13.60 8.21 -5.03
C GLU A 60 13.11 6.87 -5.66
N GLY A 61 11.82 6.57 -5.57
CA GLY A 61 11.23 5.33 -6.09
C GLY A 61 9.69 5.30 -6.01
N PRO A 62 9.02 4.51 -6.85
CA PRO A 62 7.55 4.45 -6.84
C PRO A 62 7.02 3.89 -5.53
N LEU A 63 5.82 4.31 -5.15
CA LEU A 63 5.06 3.64 -4.10
C LEU A 63 4.57 2.28 -4.66
N THR A 64 4.81 1.20 -3.92
CA THR A 64 4.35 -0.15 -4.28
C THR A 64 3.41 -0.72 -3.22
N VAL A 65 2.69 -1.78 -3.58
CA VAL A 65 1.81 -2.53 -2.66
C VAL A 65 2.58 -3.00 -1.44
N GLU A 66 3.79 -3.55 -1.61
CA GLU A 66 4.63 -4.03 -0.52
C GLU A 66 5.01 -2.91 0.44
N ILE A 67 5.43 -1.76 -0.10
CA ILE A 67 5.78 -0.59 0.72
C ILE A 67 4.57 -0.16 1.55
N VAL A 68 3.38 -0.09 0.96
CA VAL A 68 2.17 0.26 1.71
C VAL A 68 1.94 -0.75 2.84
N VAL A 69 1.88 -2.05 2.53
CA VAL A 69 1.57 -3.09 3.52
C VAL A 69 2.61 -3.14 4.64
N ASP A 70 3.90 -3.04 4.32
CA ASP A 70 4.98 -3.05 5.31
C ASP A 70 4.89 -1.86 6.25
N ASN A 71 4.65 -0.65 5.73
CA ASN A 71 4.50 0.54 6.59
C ASN A 71 3.23 0.48 7.46
N LEU A 72 2.15 -0.16 6.99
CA LEU A 72 0.93 -0.33 7.79
C LEU A 72 1.10 -1.34 8.94
N ARG A 73 2.05 -2.28 8.83
CA ARG A 73 2.39 -3.22 9.92
C ARG A 73 3.09 -2.53 11.08
N ASP A 74 3.80 -1.43 10.84
CA ASP A 74 4.53 -0.68 11.87
C ASP A 74 3.62 0.17 12.77
N ALA A 75 2.36 0.36 12.37
CA ALA A 75 1.38 1.06 13.19
C ALA A 75 0.98 0.24 14.44
N PRO A 76 0.55 0.91 15.55
CA PRO A 76 0.22 0.24 16.81
C PRO A 76 -0.74 -0.93 16.66
N GLU A 77 -0.54 -2.00 17.44
CA GLU A 77 -1.24 -3.29 17.27
C GLU A 77 -2.77 -3.18 17.31
N ASP A 78 -3.31 -2.35 18.20
CA ASP A 78 -4.76 -2.15 18.37
C ASP A 78 -5.41 -1.23 17.31
N SER A 79 -4.64 -0.77 16.32
CA SER A 79 -5.14 0.15 15.30
C SER A 79 -5.94 -0.58 14.23
N ASP A 80 -7.12 -0.03 13.89
CA ASP A 80 -7.86 -0.45 12.70
C ASP A 80 -7.15 -0.02 11.40
N LEU A 81 -7.62 -0.49 10.24
CA LEU A 81 -6.96 -0.21 8.97
C LEU A 81 -6.92 1.29 8.60
N ILE A 82 -7.93 2.07 8.98
CA ILE A 82 -7.95 3.53 8.76
C ILE A 82 -6.94 4.21 9.68
N GLU A 83 -6.86 3.80 10.94
CA GLU A 83 -5.89 4.29 11.91
C GLU A 83 -4.46 4.00 11.48
N ARG A 84 -4.17 2.77 11.01
CA ARG A 84 -2.86 2.39 10.46
C ARG A 84 -2.48 3.27 9.26
N TRP A 85 -3.41 3.49 8.34
CA TRP A 85 -3.22 4.37 7.19
C TRP A 85 -2.91 5.81 7.60
N ASN A 86 -3.74 6.37 8.48
CA ASN A 86 -3.60 7.76 8.92
C ASN A 86 -2.38 7.97 9.83
N TRP A 87 -1.94 6.95 10.56
CA TRP A 87 -0.69 6.93 11.31
C TRP A 87 0.50 7.04 10.37
N TRP A 88 0.56 6.20 9.33
CA TRP A 88 1.64 6.24 8.35
C TRP A 88 1.69 7.57 7.60
N LEU A 89 0.55 8.08 7.12
CA LEU A 89 0.50 9.43 6.52
C LEU A 89 0.91 10.54 7.49
N GLY A 90 0.70 10.34 8.79
CA GLY A 90 1.22 11.23 9.82
C GLY A 90 2.75 11.25 9.85
N ALA A 91 3.39 10.09 9.72
CA ALA A 91 4.85 9.99 9.62
C ALA A 91 5.39 10.62 8.32
N LEU A 92 4.71 10.44 7.19
CA LEU A 92 5.06 11.10 5.93
C LEU A 92 4.90 12.62 6.01
N GLU A 93 3.81 13.10 6.60
CA GLU A 93 3.60 14.54 6.84
C GLU A 93 4.70 15.14 7.72
N LEU A 94 5.09 14.45 8.80
CA LEU A 94 6.12 14.93 9.72
C LEU A 94 7.50 15.00 9.06
N SER A 95 7.78 14.14 8.08
CA SER A 95 9.09 14.06 7.42
C SER A 95 9.21 14.98 6.21
N HIS A 96 8.18 15.06 5.37
CA HIS A 96 8.23 15.75 4.07
C HIS A 96 7.07 16.73 3.82
N GLY A 97 5.97 16.59 4.57
CA GLY A 97 4.80 17.45 4.45
C GLY A 97 3.95 17.19 3.20
N GLY A 98 2.72 17.72 3.18
CA GLY A 98 1.82 17.64 2.02
C GLY A 98 1.08 16.31 1.85
N TYR A 99 1.09 15.44 2.86
CA TYR A 99 0.44 14.13 2.86
C TYR A 99 -0.96 14.14 3.48
N GLN A 100 -1.34 15.21 4.19
CA GLN A 100 -2.67 15.34 4.82
C GLN A 100 -3.85 15.11 3.86
N ARG A 101 -3.69 15.43 2.56
CA ARG A 101 -4.73 15.30 1.54
C ARG A 101 -5.12 13.85 1.21
N PHE A 102 -4.28 12.87 1.56
CA PHE A 102 -4.52 11.44 1.31
C PHE A 102 -5.11 10.71 2.51
N ARG A 103 -5.36 11.42 3.61
CA ARG A 103 -5.93 10.82 4.82
C ARG A 103 -7.39 10.44 4.60
N VAL A 104 -7.78 9.31 5.19
CA VAL A 104 -9.18 8.91 5.28
C VAL A 104 -9.80 9.62 6.48
N ARG A 105 -10.92 10.30 6.26
CA ARG A 105 -11.68 10.93 7.33
C ARG A 105 -12.69 9.93 7.89
N PRO A 106 -12.55 9.47 9.15
CA PRO A 106 -13.40 8.42 9.71
C PRO A 106 -14.87 8.87 9.90
N ASP A 107 -15.15 10.17 9.89
CA ASP A 107 -16.49 10.75 10.02
C ASP A 107 -17.31 10.75 8.71
N VAL A 108 -16.74 10.25 7.60
CA VAL A 108 -17.33 10.31 6.25
C VAL A 108 -17.45 8.93 5.60
N VAL A 109 -17.18 7.86 6.35
CA VAL A 109 -17.28 6.46 5.90
C VAL A 109 -18.49 5.80 6.52
#